data_AF-A0A6A4Z463-F1
#
_entry.id   AF-A0A6A4Z463-F1
#
_cell.length_a   1.000
_cell.length_b   1.000
_cell.length_c   1.000
_cell.angle_alpha   90.00
_cell.angle_beta   90.00
_cell.angle_gamma   90.00
#
_symmetry.space_group_name_H-M   'P 1'
#
loop_
_entity.id
_entity.type
_entity.pdbx_description
1 polymer ?
#
loop_
_entity_poly.entity_id
_entity_poly.type
_entity_poly.pdbx_seq_one_letter_code
_entity_poly.pdbx_strand_id
1 'polypeptide(L)'
;MNAMCAAKATKATEKYEECNVSEGDYVLWSRVDERYHPKLLVTWTIPYRVKEVGEFSVVLVHLVTHASRFKLYAEDSFEETEEILQHVSEQGIMLKVNDFDEVDAWRFYSAQDYPLSHGNSNLFANVKTDSFNEWWLYNKHTRQLHSRSNVHNCLDAYLKDGKYWVHTWKCDGANRNQHWDVDFADHRIKHATHPNVCLDADPTDPQRQVQMWECHSHDVNKNQYWSVNEETVHFKRNGLYLTNTEHSDIVGNISFAGLLREDEWHQERDQEWDYNRDFHQVRSDDDDYCLDAYQPWNGGHVHTWRCSHTNKNQKWQYDVYTNQLHHLTHNGYCLDMNDETGARPHLWECHPPTHNFYSLQKFDLFQTTSTFD
;
A
#
# COMPACT_ATOMS: atom_id res chain seq x y z
N MET A 1 -39.18 -32.51 -2.49
CA MET A 1 -38.03 -32.43 -3.42
C MET A 1 -36.78 -32.33 -2.57
N ASN A 2 -36.03 -33.43 -2.39
CA ASN A 2 -34.63 -33.40 -1.88
C ASN A 2 -34.04 -34.82 -1.87
N ALA A 3 -33.91 -35.40 -3.07
CA ALA A 3 -33.22 -36.69 -3.25
C ALA A 3 -32.15 -36.64 -4.36
N MET A 4 -31.93 -35.48 -5.00
CA MET A 4 -30.95 -35.32 -6.08
C MET A 4 -29.64 -34.61 -5.68
N CYS A 5 -29.55 -34.01 -4.49
CA CYS A 5 -28.30 -33.39 -4.02
C CYS A 5 -27.38 -34.34 -3.22
N ALA A 6 -27.90 -35.46 -2.69
CA ALA A 6 -27.08 -36.40 -1.93
C ALA A 6 -26.20 -37.33 -2.81
N ALA A 7 -26.50 -37.45 -4.11
CA ALA A 7 -25.81 -38.37 -5.02
C ALA A 7 -24.63 -37.74 -5.79
N LYS A 8 -24.43 -36.41 -5.71
CA LYS A 8 -23.30 -35.73 -6.37
C LYS A 8 -22.09 -35.51 -5.47
N ALA A 9 -22.23 -35.65 -4.16
CA ALA A 9 -21.11 -35.55 -3.21
C ALA A 9 -20.34 -36.88 -3.05
N THR A 10 -20.90 -38.01 -3.48
CA THR A 10 -20.34 -39.34 -3.20
C THR A 10 -19.30 -39.84 -4.21
N LYS A 11 -18.86 -39.00 -5.16
CA LYS A 11 -17.97 -39.43 -6.27
C LYS A 11 -16.58 -38.78 -6.28
N ALA A 12 -16.17 -38.13 -5.20
CA ALA A 12 -14.88 -37.46 -5.09
C ALA A 12 -14.18 -37.69 -3.74
N THR A 13 -14.34 -38.87 -3.13
CA THR A 13 -13.78 -39.20 -1.80
C THR A 13 -12.89 -40.45 -1.84
N GLU A 14 -12.10 -40.65 -2.90
CA GLU A 14 -11.14 -41.79 -2.97
C GLU A 14 -9.65 -41.40 -2.89
N LYS A 15 -9.35 -40.11 -2.69
CA LYS A 15 -8.02 -39.67 -2.25
C LYS A 15 -8.16 -38.46 -1.34
N TYR A 16 -8.55 -38.70 -0.10
CA TYR A 16 -8.23 -37.75 0.96
C TYR A 16 -6.79 -38.05 1.37
N GLU A 17 -5.87 -37.12 1.09
CA GLU A 17 -4.63 -37.08 1.86
C GLU A 17 -5.03 -36.71 3.28
N GLU A 18 -4.64 -37.54 4.25
CA GLU A 18 -4.82 -37.22 5.67
C GLU A 18 -4.21 -35.83 5.93
N CYS A 19 -5.00 -34.96 6.56
CA CYS A 19 -4.52 -33.65 6.96
C CYS A 19 -3.53 -33.89 8.12
N ASN A 20 -2.23 -33.84 7.84
CA ASN A 20 -1.16 -34.06 8.81
C ASN A 20 -0.98 -32.86 9.75
N VAL A 21 -2.02 -32.53 10.51
CA VAL A 21 -2.02 -31.44 11.49
C VAL A 21 -2.60 -31.93 12.81
N SER A 22 -1.97 -31.56 13.91
CA SER A 22 -2.35 -31.90 15.29
C SER A 22 -2.82 -30.66 16.05
N GLU A 23 -3.56 -30.87 17.13
CA GLU A 23 -3.89 -29.78 18.06
C GLU A 23 -2.61 -29.11 18.58
N GLY A 24 -2.55 -27.79 18.46
CA GLY A 24 -1.40 -26.98 18.83
C GLY A 24 -0.47 -26.61 17.68
N ASP A 25 -0.58 -27.24 16.51
CA ASP A 25 0.24 -26.93 15.34
C ASP A 25 -0.03 -25.53 14.80
N TYR A 26 1.00 -24.93 14.21
CA TYR A 26 0.91 -23.64 13.54
C TYR A 26 0.74 -23.87 12.04
N VAL A 27 -0.29 -23.26 11.45
CA VAL A 27 -0.63 -23.44 10.03
C VAL A 27 -0.82 -22.09 9.35
N LEU A 28 -0.47 -22.03 8.06
CA LEU A 28 -0.74 -20.88 7.19
C LEU A 28 -1.98 -21.16 6.35
N TRP A 29 -2.88 -20.19 6.26
CA TRP A 29 -4.07 -20.32 5.44
C TRP A 29 -3.82 -19.73 4.05
N SER A 30 -3.94 -20.56 3.04
CA SER A 30 -3.74 -20.17 1.65
C SER A 30 -5.07 -19.65 1.05
N ARG A 31 -5.06 -18.42 0.53
CA ARG A 31 -6.15 -17.85 -0.25
C ARG A 31 -5.80 -18.05 -1.72
N VAL A 32 -6.65 -18.76 -2.45
CA VAL A 32 -6.52 -18.86 -3.91
C VAL A 32 -7.06 -17.57 -4.51
N ASP A 33 -6.17 -16.70 -4.97
CA ASP A 33 -6.53 -15.38 -5.47
C ASP A 33 -7.11 -15.47 -6.88
N GLU A 34 -6.49 -16.27 -7.76
CA GLU A 34 -6.98 -16.53 -9.12
C GLU A 34 -6.63 -17.95 -9.60
N ARG A 35 -7.55 -18.56 -10.38
CA ARG A 35 -7.31 -19.85 -11.02
C ARG A 35 -6.76 -19.69 -12.43
N TYR A 36 -5.44 -19.64 -12.56
CA TYR A 36 -4.78 -19.86 -13.85
C TYR A 36 -4.46 -21.34 -14.02
N HIS A 37 -4.79 -21.92 -15.17
CA HIS A 37 -4.28 -23.25 -15.53
C HIS A 37 -2.94 -23.07 -16.26
N PRO A 38 -1.86 -23.76 -15.84
CA PRO A 38 -1.82 -24.84 -14.86
C PRO A 38 -1.41 -24.42 -13.42
N LYS A 39 -1.19 -23.13 -13.13
CA LYS A 39 -0.70 -22.66 -11.82
C LYS A 39 -1.67 -21.70 -11.11
N LEU A 40 -2.04 -22.06 -9.89
CA LEU A 40 -2.84 -21.23 -8.98
C LEU A 40 -1.97 -20.10 -8.42
N LEU A 41 -2.49 -18.87 -8.41
CA LEU A 41 -1.90 -17.80 -7.61
C LEU A 41 -2.47 -17.91 -6.20
N VAL A 42 -1.60 -17.96 -5.20
CA VAL A 42 -1.99 -18.20 -3.81
C VAL A 42 -1.26 -17.22 -2.90
N THR A 43 -2.02 -16.49 -2.09
CA THR A 43 -1.51 -15.66 -1.00
C THR A 43 -1.61 -16.43 0.32
N TRP A 44 -0.50 -16.53 1.05
CA TRP A 44 -0.49 -17.11 2.39
C TRP A 44 -0.84 -16.03 3.41
N THR A 45 -1.89 -16.26 4.20
CA THR A 45 -2.33 -15.35 5.27
C THR A 45 -1.74 -15.75 6.63
N ILE A 46 -1.83 -14.83 7.59
CA ILE A 46 -1.26 -14.83 8.96
C ILE A 46 -1.31 -16.22 9.65
N PRO A 47 -0.33 -16.58 10.51
CA PRO A 47 -0.32 -17.87 11.20
C PRO A 47 -1.53 -18.07 12.14
N TYR A 48 -2.14 -19.25 12.02
CA TYR A 48 -3.19 -19.74 12.91
C TYR A 48 -2.67 -20.88 13.77
N ARG A 49 -3.22 -21.03 14.98
CA ARG A 49 -3.03 -22.23 15.79
C ARG A 49 -4.20 -23.18 15.60
N VAL A 50 -3.91 -24.45 15.42
CA VAL A 50 -4.91 -25.50 15.45
C VAL A 50 -5.40 -25.67 16.88
N LYS A 51 -6.68 -25.37 17.13
CA LYS A 51 -7.33 -25.49 18.43
C LYS A 51 -7.95 -26.87 18.63
N GLU A 52 -8.56 -27.41 17.59
CA GLU A 52 -9.27 -28.70 17.62
C GLU A 52 -9.21 -29.33 16.22
N VAL A 53 -8.95 -30.64 16.16
CA VAL A 53 -8.98 -31.41 14.90
C VAL A 53 -10.15 -32.37 14.96
N GLY A 54 -11.19 -32.11 14.17
CA GLY A 54 -12.31 -33.00 13.93
C GLY A 54 -12.08 -33.92 12.74
N GLU A 55 -12.93 -34.94 12.59
CA GLU A 55 -12.81 -35.99 11.56
C GLU A 55 -12.69 -35.46 10.12
N PHE A 56 -13.27 -34.27 9.83
CA PHE A 56 -13.23 -33.62 8.51
C PHE A 56 -13.02 -32.10 8.58
N SER A 57 -12.58 -31.57 9.72
CA SER A 57 -12.50 -30.12 9.93
C SER A 57 -11.45 -29.76 10.95
N VAL A 58 -10.81 -28.61 10.77
CA VAL A 58 -9.85 -28.07 11.73
C VAL A 58 -10.37 -26.74 12.26
N VAL A 59 -10.45 -26.58 13.57
CA VAL A 59 -10.80 -25.31 14.22
C VAL A 59 -9.52 -24.53 14.46
N LEU A 60 -9.46 -23.33 13.91
CA LEU A 60 -8.28 -22.46 13.98
C LEU A 60 -8.53 -21.30 14.94
N VAL A 61 -7.49 -20.91 15.67
CA VAL A 61 -7.46 -19.69 16.49
C VAL A 61 -6.42 -18.76 15.91
N HIS A 62 -6.82 -17.53 15.65
CA HIS A 62 -5.93 -16.47 15.23
C HIS A 62 -4.98 -16.12 16.39
N LEU A 63 -3.68 -16.15 16.13
CA LEU A 63 -2.67 -16.02 17.18
C LEU A 63 -2.23 -14.58 17.46
N VAL A 64 -2.67 -13.62 16.66
CA VAL A 64 -2.22 -12.23 16.79
C VAL A 64 -3.41 -11.29 16.98
N THR A 65 -3.54 -10.77 18.19
CA THR A 65 -3.87 -9.35 18.40
C THR A 65 -2.57 -8.72 18.89
N HIS A 66 -2.19 -7.56 18.36
CA HIS A 66 -0.89 -6.89 18.53
C HIS A 66 -0.12 -7.25 19.82
N ALA A 67 1.01 -7.93 19.67
CA ALA A 67 2.07 -8.01 20.67
C ALA A 67 3.41 -8.01 19.92
N SER A 68 3.92 -6.81 19.71
CA SER A 68 5.22 -6.52 19.10
C SER A 68 6.36 -7.36 19.71
N ARG A 69 7.07 -8.11 18.85
CA ARG A 69 8.47 -8.60 19.04
C ARG A 69 8.73 -9.87 19.88
N PHE A 70 8.32 -11.06 19.41
CA PHE A 70 9.05 -12.31 19.72
C PHE A 70 9.18 -13.25 18.52
N LYS A 71 10.42 -13.69 18.23
CA LYS A 71 10.79 -14.81 17.34
C LYS A 71 11.38 -15.94 18.19
N LEU A 72 10.93 -17.17 17.97
CA LEU A 72 11.73 -18.37 18.15
C LEU A 72 11.26 -19.40 17.12
N TYR A 73 12.15 -19.81 16.21
CA TYR A 73 11.93 -21.01 15.41
C TYR A 73 13.19 -21.87 15.46
N ALA A 74 13.08 -22.99 16.16
CA ALA A 74 13.93 -24.17 16.13
C ALA A 74 12.98 -25.33 15.72
N GLU A 75 13.36 -26.38 14.99
CA GLU A 75 14.66 -27.03 14.84
C GLU A 75 14.72 -27.89 13.55
N ASP A 76 15.96 -28.16 13.11
CA ASP A 76 16.53 -29.33 12.41
C ASP A 76 15.65 -30.27 11.57
N SER A 77 15.54 -29.97 10.27
CA SER A 77 15.78 -30.88 9.13
C SER A 77 15.02 -30.39 7.90
N PHE A 78 15.57 -29.37 7.24
CA PHE A 78 15.13 -29.00 5.90
C PHE A 78 16.25 -29.35 4.93
N GLU A 79 16.06 -30.37 4.10
CA GLU A 79 16.99 -30.71 3.02
C GLU A 79 16.77 -29.76 1.84
N GLU A 80 17.80 -28.97 1.52
CA GLU A 80 17.82 -28.04 0.40
C GLU A 80 17.99 -28.81 -0.92
N THR A 81 16.98 -28.79 -1.80
CA THR A 81 17.08 -29.33 -3.17
C THR A 81 17.24 -28.20 -4.19
N GLU A 82 17.89 -28.46 -5.33
CA GLU A 82 18.08 -27.46 -6.40
C GLU A 82 16.75 -26.90 -6.94
N GLU A 83 15.67 -27.68 -6.85
CA GLU A 83 14.32 -27.27 -7.26
C GLU A 83 13.71 -26.24 -6.29
N ILE A 84 13.99 -26.36 -4.98
CA ILE A 84 13.58 -25.39 -3.96
C ILE A 84 14.37 -24.09 -4.11
N LEU A 85 15.67 -24.16 -4.39
CA LEU A 85 16.51 -22.98 -4.64
C LEU A 85 16.06 -22.21 -5.88
N GLN A 86 15.66 -22.90 -6.95
CA GLN A 86 15.14 -22.28 -8.16
C GLN A 86 13.75 -21.64 -7.92
N HIS A 87 12.87 -22.30 -7.17
CA HIS A 87 11.54 -21.77 -6.84
C HIS A 87 11.59 -20.52 -5.93
N VAL A 88 12.53 -20.49 -4.97
CA VAL A 88 12.79 -19.31 -4.11
C VAL A 88 13.45 -18.17 -4.89
N SER A 89 14.22 -18.45 -5.95
CA SER A 89 14.81 -17.41 -6.80
C SER A 89 13.78 -16.67 -7.67
N GLU A 90 12.64 -17.32 -7.98
CA GLU A 90 11.53 -16.77 -8.77
C GLU A 90 10.45 -16.11 -7.89
N GLN A 91 10.38 -16.45 -6.60
CA GLN A 91 9.51 -15.80 -5.62
C GLN A 91 10.36 -14.91 -4.72
N GLY A 92 10.41 -13.60 -5.01
CA GLY A 92 11.34 -12.65 -4.40
C GLY A 92 11.37 -12.62 -2.86
N ILE A 93 12.13 -13.53 -2.25
CA ILE A 93 12.50 -13.53 -0.84
C ILE A 93 14.03 -13.45 -0.70
N MET A 94 14.43 -12.63 0.25
CA MET A 94 15.79 -12.19 0.52
C MET A 94 16.76 -13.35 0.81
N LEU A 95 17.93 -13.27 0.19
CA LEU A 95 19.11 -14.05 0.58
C LEU A 95 19.41 -13.77 2.06
N LYS A 96 19.58 -14.86 2.81
CA LYS A 96 20.05 -14.85 4.20
C LYS A 96 21.49 -14.33 4.22
N VAL A 97 21.65 -13.02 4.37
CA VAL A 97 22.88 -12.39 4.85
C VAL A 97 22.57 -11.92 6.25
N ASN A 98 23.26 -12.53 7.23
CA ASN A 98 23.19 -12.11 8.62
C ASN A 98 23.41 -10.59 8.70
N ASP A 99 22.53 -9.91 9.45
CA ASP A 99 22.54 -8.47 9.83
C ASP A 99 21.59 -7.50 9.09
N PHE A 100 20.47 -7.95 8.53
CA PHE A 100 19.38 -7.05 8.15
C PHE A 100 18.10 -7.35 8.95
N ASP A 101 17.87 -6.56 9.99
CA ASP A 101 16.53 -6.31 10.53
C ASP A 101 15.66 -5.73 9.39
N GLU A 102 14.49 -6.31 9.13
CA GLU A 102 13.35 -5.81 8.33
C GLU A 102 13.66 -4.61 7.40
N VAL A 103 14.08 -4.89 6.15
CA VAL A 103 14.22 -3.85 5.13
C VAL A 103 13.09 -4.00 4.13
N ASP A 104 12.04 -3.19 4.30
CA ASP A 104 10.92 -3.13 3.38
C ASP A 104 11.34 -2.47 2.06
N ALA A 105 10.79 -2.99 0.96
CA ALA A 105 10.99 -2.45 -0.37
C ALA A 105 9.82 -1.57 -0.76
N TRP A 106 10.08 -0.29 -1.01
CA TRP A 106 9.08 0.70 -1.32
C TRP A 106 9.26 1.25 -2.73
N ARG A 107 8.13 1.56 -3.38
CA ARG A 107 8.13 2.50 -4.50
C ARG A 107 7.68 3.86 -3.97
N PHE A 108 8.52 4.87 -4.10
CA PHE A 108 8.16 6.23 -3.68
C PHE A 108 7.51 6.98 -4.84
N TYR A 109 6.38 7.65 -4.62
CA TYR A 109 5.63 8.37 -5.64
C TYR A 109 5.65 9.88 -5.38
N SER A 110 5.93 10.66 -6.42
CA SER A 110 5.87 12.13 -6.37
C SER A 110 4.42 12.62 -6.26
N ALA A 111 4.21 13.93 -6.05
CA ALA A 111 2.89 14.56 -6.10
C ALA A 111 2.10 14.33 -7.41
N GLN A 112 2.77 14.00 -8.53
CA GLN A 112 2.09 13.69 -9.81
C GLN A 112 1.91 12.19 -10.02
N ASP A 113 2.13 11.39 -8.98
CA ASP A 113 2.02 9.94 -9.00
C ASP A 113 3.04 9.26 -9.94
N TYR A 114 4.24 9.85 -10.03
CA TYR A 114 5.38 9.27 -10.74
C TYR A 114 6.38 8.62 -9.77
N PRO A 115 6.77 7.36 -9.98
CA PRO A 115 7.74 6.72 -9.10
C PRO A 115 9.13 7.35 -9.19
N LEU A 116 9.79 7.44 -8.03
CA LEU A 116 11.22 7.71 -7.92
C LEU A 116 11.98 6.55 -8.53
N SER A 117 12.68 6.83 -9.62
CA SER A 117 13.49 5.87 -10.36
C SER A 117 14.93 6.35 -10.49
N HIS A 118 15.85 5.44 -10.81
CA HIS A 118 17.23 5.81 -11.11
C HIS A 118 17.69 5.27 -12.47
N GLY A 119 18.66 5.97 -13.08
CA GLY A 119 19.26 5.58 -14.35
C GLY A 119 20.52 6.37 -14.65
N ASN A 120 21.59 5.69 -15.10
CA ASN A 120 22.90 6.32 -15.37
C ASN A 120 23.41 7.18 -14.19
N SER A 121 23.20 6.70 -12.96
CA SER A 121 23.46 7.38 -11.69
C SER A 121 22.55 8.58 -11.34
N ASN A 122 21.70 9.07 -12.24
CA ASN A 122 20.73 10.12 -11.95
C ASN A 122 19.41 9.56 -11.40
N LEU A 123 18.60 10.44 -10.82
CA LEU A 123 17.28 10.14 -10.28
C LEU A 123 16.20 10.84 -11.12
N PHE A 124 15.04 10.19 -11.27
CA PHE A 124 13.93 10.67 -12.07
C PHE A 124 12.59 10.38 -11.42
N ALA A 125 11.59 11.23 -11.70
CA ALA A 125 10.19 11.00 -11.37
C ALA A 125 9.39 10.98 -12.68
N ASN A 126 9.22 9.78 -13.24
CA ASN A 126 8.60 9.59 -14.56
C ASN A 126 7.54 8.49 -14.55
N VAL A 127 6.85 8.30 -15.67
CA VAL A 127 5.83 7.26 -15.86
C VAL A 127 6.35 5.91 -15.36
N LYS A 128 5.55 5.26 -14.52
CA LYS A 128 5.80 3.92 -13.98
C LYS A 128 6.06 2.92 -15.11
N THR A 129 7.16 2.17 -14.99
CA THR A 129 7.58 1.14 -15.94
C THR A 129 7.66 -0.26 -15.33
N ASP A 130 7.34 -0.40 -14.03
CA ASP A 130 7.47 -1.64 -13.26
C ASP A 130 8.92 -2.18 -13.25
N SER A 131 9.89 -1.27 -13.40
CA SER A 131 11.31 -1.60 -13.38
C SER A 131 11.82 -1.75 -11.94
N PHE A 132 12.77 -2.65 -11.72
CA PHE A 132 13.50 -2.73 -10.44
C PHE A 132 14.21 -1.42 -10.06
N ASN A 133 14.47 -0.53 -11.01
CA ASN A 133 15.05 0.79 -10.74
C ASN A 133 14.10 1.76 -10.02
N GLU A 134 12.83 1.42 -9.90
CA GLU A 134 11.81 2.21 -9.18
C GLU A 134 11.69 1.80 -7.71
N TRP A 135 12.32 0.69 -7.32
CA TRP A 135 12.20 0.11 -5.98
C TRP A 135 13.40 0.47 -5.10
N TRP A 136 13.11 0.81 -3.85
CA TRP A 136 14.07 1.30 -2.88
C TRP A 136 13.94 0.55 -1.56
N LEU A 137 15.08 0.18 -1.00
CA LEU A 137 15.18 -0.49 0.29
C LEU A 137 15.60 0.54 1.32
N TYR A 138 14.69 0.93 2.22
CA TYR A 138 14.99 1.92 3.26
C TYR A 138 15.30 1.24 4.58
N ASN A 139 16.49 1.51 5.14
CA ASN A 139 16.86 1.06 6.47
C ASN A 139 16.85 2.24 7.45
N LYS A 140 15.88 2.27 8.38
CA LYS A 140 15.76 3.35 9.38
C LYS A 140 16.95 3.46 10.34
N HIS A 141 17.65 2.35 10.61
CA HIS A 141 18.77 2.31 11.56
C HIS A 141 20.02 2.94 10.95
N THR A 142 20.29 2.65 9.67
CA THR A 142 21.42 3.25 8.94
C THR A 142 21.04 4.57 8.25
N ARG A 143 19.74 4.86 8.14
CA ARG A 143 19.15 5.97 7.37
C ARG A 143 19.52 5.95 5.88
N GLN A 144 19.81 4.78 5.32
CA GLN A 144 20.20 4.64 3.92
C GLN A 144 19.04 4.15 3.06
N LEU A 145 18.89 4.76 1.88
CA LEU A 145 18.00 4.32 0.81
C LEU A 145 18.84 3.58 -0.24
N HIS A 146 18.76 2.25 -0.26
CA HIS A 146 19.47 1.42 -1.23
C HIS A 146 18.61 1.23 -2.48
N SER A 147 19.24 1.25 -3.65
CA SER A 147 18.60 0.81 -4.89
C SER A 147 18.29 -0.68 -4.81
N ARG A 148 17.06 -1.09 -5.15
CA ARG A 148 16.70 -2.51 -5.19
C ARG A 148 17.39 -3.24 -6.33
N SER A 149 17.59 -2.59 -7.48
CA SER A 149 18.23 -3.18 -8.65
C SER A 149 19.76 -3.30 -8.49
N ASN A 150 20.37 -2.48 -7.64
CA ASN A 150 21.75 -2.63 -7.21
C ASN A 150 21.91 -2.18 -5.76
N VAL A 151 21.80 -3.15 -4.84
CA VAL A 151 21.83 -2.93 -3.38
C VAL A 151 23.15 -2.36 -2.85
N HIS A 152 24.20 -2.33 -3.68
CA HIS A 152 25.48 -1.69 -3.36
C HIS A 152 25.49 -0.18 -3.65
N ASN A 153 24.42 0.35 -4.27
CA ASN A 153 24.25 1.78 -4.52
C ASN A 153 23.15 2.35 -3.63
N CYS A 154 23.46 3.48 -3.00
CA CYS A 154 22.60 4.22 -2.10
C CYS A 154 22.29 5.59 -2.71
N LEU A 155 21.13 6.15 -2.35
CA LEU A 155 20.81 7.54 -2.61
C LEU A 155 21.82 8.43 -1.87
N ASP A 156 22.49 9.32 -2.59
CA ASP A 156 23.56 10.18 -2.07
C ASP A 156 23.30 11.61 -2.52
N ALA A 157 23.30 12.54 -1.56
CA ALA A 157 23.28 13.97 -1.85
C ALA A 157 24.61 14.61 -1.49
N TYR A 158 25.33 15.11 -2.49
CA TYR A 158 26.67 15.66 -2.34
C TYR A 158 26.71 17.16 -2.68
N LEU A 159 27.60 17.88 -2.02
CA LEU A 159 27.84 19.30 -2.27
C LEU A 159 28.80 19.47 -3.45
N LYS A 160 28.40 20.25 -4.45
CA LYS A 160 29.26 20.64 -5.58
C LYS A 160 28.92 22.07 -6.01
N ASP A 161 29.95 22.91 -6.12
CA ASP A 161 29.81 24.30 -6.54
C ASP A 161 28.80 25.11 -5.70
N GLY A 162 28.72 24.82 -4.39
CA GLY A 162 27.80 25.49 -3.46
C GLY A 162 26.35 25.03 -3.54
N LYS A 163 26.02 24.04 -4.39
CA LYS A 163 24.69 23.44 -4.53
C LYS A 163 24.73 21.95 -4.16
N TYR A 164 23.65 21.46 -3.58
CA TYR A 164 23.46 20.02 -3.37
C TYR A 164 22.94 19.35 -4.64
N TRP A 165 23.55 18.23 -5.00
CA TRP A 165 23.17 17.37 -6.11
C TRP A 165 22.80 15.99 -5.55
N VAL A 166 21.92 15.28 -6.24
CA VAL A 166 21.52 13.91 -5.87
C VAL A 166 21.87 12.93 -6.97
N HIS A 167 22.38 11.77 -6.58
CA HIS A 167 22.69 10.67 -7.46
C HIS A 167 22.61 9.34 -6.69
N THR A 168 22.74 8.21 -7.39
CA THR A 168 23.06 6.93 -6.74
C THR A 168 24.57 6.77 -6.66
N TRP A 169 25.10 6.38 -5.50
CA TRP A 169 26.53 6.16 -5.29
C TRP A 169 26.79 4.92 -4.44
N LYS A 170 28.03 4.39 -4.47
CA LYS A 170 28.40 3.23 -3.66
C LYS A 170 28.03 3.48 -2.18
N CYS A 171 27.30 2.54 -1.59
CA CYS A 171 26.88 2.60 -0.19
C CYS A 171 28.08 2.60 0.75
N ASP A 172 28.05 3.53 1.71
CA ASP A 172 28.99 3.64 2.82
C ASP A 172 28.23 4.19 4.04
N GLY A 173 28.05 3.37 5.08
CA GLY A 173 27.30 3.76 6.28
C GLY A 173 27.92 4.93 7.05
N ALA A 174 29.21 5.21 6.87
CA ALA A 174 29.88 6.37 7.46
C ALA A 174 29.68 7.65 6.63
N ASN A 175 29.26 7.53 5.37
CA ASN A 175 29.04 8.66 4.48
C ASN A 175 27.73 9.38 4.82
N ARG A 176 27.85 10.50 5.52
CA ARG A 176 26.72 11.35 5.95
C ARG A 176 25.88 11.91 4.78
N ASN A 177 26.40 11.92 3.56
CA ASN A 177 25.65 12.30 2.37
C ASN A 177 24.55 11.28 2.00
N GLN A 178 24.60 10.08 2.56
CA GLN A 178 23.67 8.98 2.28
C GLN A 178 22.65 8.76 3.39
N HIS A 179 22.58 9.67 4.37
CA HIS A 179 21.62 9.59 5.47
C HIS A 179 20.40 10.43 5.16
N TRP A 180 19.23 9.80 5.20
CA TRP A 180 17.94 10.36 4.85
C TRP A 180 16.95 10.16 5.99
N ASP A 181 16.18 11.20 6.28
CA ASP A 181 15.01 11.14 7.13
C ASP A 181 13.80 11.00 6.20
N VAL A 182 13.27 9.78 6.10
CA VAL A 182 12.03 9.49 5.37
C VAL A 182 10.87 9.61 6.35
N ASP A 183 10.10 10.68 6.21
CA ASP A 183 8.91 10.97 6.99
C ASP A 183 7.69 10.55 6.19
N PHE A 184 7.14 9.37 6.50
CA PHE A 184 5.98 8.83 5.81
C PHE A 184 4.70 9.62 6.14
N ALA A 185 4.62 10.18 7.36
CA ALA A 185 3.44 10.92 7.81
C ALA A 185 3.35 12.32 7.18
N ASP A 186 4.48 13.01 7.01
CA ASP A 186 4.58 14.28 6.26
C ASP A 186 4.94 14.04 4.77
N HIS A 187 4.92 12.81 4.27
CA HIS A 187 5.25 12.48 2.86
C HIS A 187 6.52 13.18 2.35
N ARG A 188 7.62 13.08 3.09
CA ARG A 188 8.85 13.85 2.83
C ARG A 188 10.09 12.99 2.93
N ILE A 189 10.97 13.15 1.95
CA ILE A 189 12.33 12.57 1.98
C ILE A 189 13.32 13.73 2.17
N LYS A 190 13.76 13.91 3.42
CA LYS A 190 14.66 14.98 3.82
C LYS A 190 16.08 14.45 3.99
N HIS A 191 17.08 15.26 3.65
CA HIS A 191 18.45 14.91 3.98
C HIS A 191 18.69 15.03 5.48
N ALA A 192 19.26 14.00 6.11
CA ALA A 192 19.40 13.94 7.57
C ALA A 192 20.55 14.82 8.09
N THR A 193 21.49 15.25 7.24
CA THR A 193 22.71 15.94 7.70
C THR A 193 22.97 17.29 7.03
N HIS A 194 22.52 17.49 5.79
CA HIS A 194 22.56 18.78 5.11
C HIS A 194 21.43 19.68 5.64
N PRO A 195 21.71 20.96 5.92
CA PRO A 195 20.72 21.86 6.51
C PRO A 195 19.60 22.20 5.53
N ASN A 196 18.37 21.84 5.89
CA ASN A 196 17.13 22.21 5.20
C ASN A 196 17.04 21.81 3.72
N VAL A 197 17.44 20.58 3.37
CA VAL A 197 17.41 20.12 1.97
C VAL A 197 16.54 18.86 1.83
N CYS A 198 15.63 18.88 0.85
CA CYS A 198 14.66 17.83 0.56
C CYS A 198 14.76 17.35 -0.89
N LEU A 199 14.32 16.12 -1.11
CA LEU A 199 14.16 15.56 -2.44
C LEU A 199 12.97 16.25 -3.15
N ASP A 200 13.19 16.71 -4.38
CA ASP A 200 12.23 17.55 -5.11
C ASP A 200 12.06 17.03 -6.54
N ALA A 201 10.82 16.74 -6.93
CA ALA A 201 10.45 16.30 -8.27
C ALA A 201 9.64 17.40 -8.97
N ASP A 202 10.34 18.29 -9.67
CA ASP A 202 9.70 19.35 -10.45
C ASP A 202 9.03 18.78 -11.71
N PRO A 203 7.69 18.79 -11.82
CA PRO A 203 7.01 18.26 -12.99
C PRO A 203 7.18 19.15 -14.23
N THR A 204 7.77 20.33 -14.10
CA THR A 204 8.06 21.22 -15.24
C THR A 204 9.45 20.98 -15.84
N ASP A 205 10.31 20.20 -15.17
CA ASP A 205 11.59 19.78 -15.74
C ASP A 205 11.34 18.82 -16.92
N PRO A 206 11.72 19.19 -18.16
CA PRO A 206 11.55 18.31 -19.32
C PRO A 206 12.34 17.01 -19.22
N GLN A 207 13.38 16.95 -18.38
CA GLN A 207 14.15 15.72 -18.14
C GLN A 207 13.54 14.85 -17.05
N ARG A 208 12.53 15.34 -16.33
CA ARG A 208 11.93 14.68 -15.16
C ARG A 208 12.97 14.34 -14.08
N GLN A 209 14.05 15.11 -14.00
CA GLN A 209 15.14 14.83 -13.09
C GLN A 209 14.74 15.25 -11.68
N VAL A 210 14.98 14.34 -10.73
CA VAL A 210 14.81 14.64 -9.31
C VAL A 210 16.03 15.42 -8.83
N GLN A 211 15.80 16.44 -8.02
CA GLN A 211 16.83 17.35 -7.53
C GLN A 211 16.77 17.51 -6.02
N MET A 212 17.77 18.23 -5.49
CA MET A 212 17.77 18.70 -4.11
C MET A 212 17.30 20.15 -4.07
N TRP A 213 16.35 20.45 -3.18
CA TRP A 213 15.84 21.81 -2.99
C TRP A 213 15.64 22.14 -1.51
N GLU A 214 15.49 23.43 -1.19
CA GLU A 214 15.18 23.86 0.17
C GLU A 214 13.83 23.27 0.61
N CYS A 215 13.75 22.67 1.79
CA CYS A 215 12.49 22.11 2.26
C CYS A 215 11.46 23.21 2.54
N HIS A 216 10.25 23.03 2.04
CA HIS A 216 9.09 23.88 2.31
C HIS A 216 7.88 23.05 2.76
N SER A 217 6.85 23.71 3.30
CA SER A 217 5.56 23.03 3.51
C SER A 217 4.95 22.64 2.17
N HIS A 218 4.11 21.60 2.15
CA HIS A 218 3.44 21.15 0.93
C HIS A 218 2.47 22.19 0.34
N ASP A 219 1.98 23.13 1.15
CA ASP A 219 1.22 24.28 0.64
C ASP A 219 2.06 25.21 -0.25
N VAL A 220 3.37 25.28 0.00
CA VAL A 220 4.31 26.14 -0.73
C VAL A 220 4.97 25.38 -1.88
N ASN A 221 5.42 24.15 -1.65
CA ASN A 221 6.09 23.33 -2.66
C ASN A 221 5.64 21.87 -2.62
N LYS A 222 4.64 21.54 -3.45
CA LYS A 222 4.13 20.17 -3.60
C LYS A 222 5.09 19.22 -4.31
N ASN A 223 6.13 19.73 -4.97
CA ASN A 223 7.12 18.88 -5.65
C ASN A 223 7.95 18.04 -4.67
N GLN A 224 7.85 18.32 -3.37
CA GLN A 224 8.55 17.62 -2.28
C GLN A 224 7.69 16.56 -1.59
N TYR A 225 6.47 16.33 -2.09
CA TYR A 225 5.60 15.26 -1.63
C TYR A 225 6.07 13.92 -2.20
N TRP A 226 6.37 12.98 -1.31
CA TRP A 226 6.79 11.62 -1.61
C TRP A 226 6.02 10.64 -0.74
N SER A 227 5.08 9.92 -1.34
CA SER A 227 4.34 8.82 -0.70
C SER A 227 4.93 7.47 -1.08
N VAL A 228 4.40 6.40 -0.48
CA VAL A 228 4.75 5.01 -0.82
C VAL A 228 3.70 4.37 -1.72
N ASN A 229 4.00 3.18 -2.26
CA ASN A 229 3.11 2.42 -3.14
C ASN A 229 1.79 1.99 -2.48
N GLU A 230 1.79 1.81 -1.16
CA GLU A 230 0.60 1.49 -0.37
C GLU A 230 0.75 2.12 1.01
N GLU A 231 -0.28 2.83 1.45
CA GLU A 231 -0.33 3.51 2.74
C GLU A 231 -1.73 3.42 3.34
N THR A 232 -1.82 3.13 4.64
CA THR A 232 -3.07 3.21 5.40
C THR A 232 -3.31 4.66 5.80
N VAL A 233 -4.43 5.22 5.33
CA VAL A 233 -4.72 6.65 5.40
C VAL A 233 -6.14 6.94 5.88
N HIS A 234 -6.34 8.17 6.35
CA HIS A 234 -7.65 8.77 6.46
C HIS A 234 -7.86 9.80 5.34
N PHE A 235 -9.04 9.79 4.74
CA PHE A 235 -9.54 10.91 3.93
C PHE A 235 -10.46 11.77 4.78
N LYS A 236 -10.03 13.01 5.07
CA LYS A 236 -10.73 13.91 5.99
C LYS A 236 -11.16 15.19 5.34
N ARG A 237 -12.29 15.73 5.80
CA ARG A 237 -12.72 17.08 5.48
C ARG A 237 -13.62 17.63 6.58
N ASN A 238 -13.39 18.88 7.01
CA ASN A 238 -14.24 19.57 7.99
C ASN A 238 -14.53 18.76 9.27
N GLY A 239 -13.57 17.95 9.72
CA GLY A 239 -13.73 17.10 10.90
C GLY A 239 -14.49 15.78 10.66
N LEU A 240 -14.90 15.52 9.42
CA LEU A 240 -15.48 14.26 8.98
C LEU A 240 -14.46 13.40 8.24
N TYR A 241 -14.64 12.09 8.29
CA TYR A 241 -13.73 11.06 7.82
C TYR A 241 -14.49 10.13 6.87
N LEU A 242 -13.90 9.80 5.71
CA LEU A 242 -14.47 8.78 4.83
C LEU A 242 -14.60 7.48 5.63
N THR A 243 -15.82 6.99 5.75
CA THR A 243 -16.21 5.88 6.62
C THR A 243 -16.91 4.83 5.78
N ASN A 244 -16.44 3.59 5.86
CA ASN A 244 -17.18 2.42 5.43
C ASN A 244 -18.29 2.16 6.46
N THR A 245 -19.54 2.27 6.05
CA THR A 245 -20.69 2.24 6.98
C THR A 245 -21.41 0.90 7.01
N GLU A 246 -21.11 -0.01 6.08
CA GLU A 246 -21.77 -1.31 5.99
C GLU A 246 -20.77 -2.40 5.57
N HIS A 247 -20.41 -3.26 6.52
CA HIS A 247 -19.63 -4.48 6.27
C HIS A 247 -20.54 -5.64 5.83
N SER A 248 -21.18 -5.51 4.66
CA SER A 248 -22.01 -6.57 4.11
C SER A 248 -21.29 -7.36 3.02
N ASP A 249 -21.51 -8.69 2.97
CA ASP A 249 -20.90 -9.60 1.99
C ASP A 249 -21.27 -9.33 0.51
N ILE A 250 -22.10 -8.31 0.24
CA ILE A 250 -22.75 -8.05 -1.05
C ILE A 250 -22.43 -6.65 -1.57
N VAL A 251 -22.77 -5.61 -0.81
CA VAL A 251 -22.57 -4.18 -1.14
C VAL A 251 -22.36 -3.46 0.18
N GLY A 252 -21.28 -2.71 0.33
CA GLY A 252 -21.13 -1.78 1.43
C GLY A 252 -21.44 -0.35 1.00
N ASN A 253 -21.73 0.51 1.96
CA ASN A 253 -22.05 1.91 1.71
C ASN A 253 -20.99 2.81 2.36
N ILE A 254 -20.81 4.02 1.84
CA ILE A 254 -19.85 4.98 2.37
C ILE A 254 -20.54 6.25 2.84
N SER A 255 -19.94 6.91 3.83
CA SER A 255 -20.30 8.26 4.23
C SER A 255 -19.07 9.01 4.71
N PHE A 256 -19.20 10.31 5.00
CA PHE A 256 -18.23 11.02 5.82
C PHE A 256 -18.84 11.25 7.21
N ALA A 257 -18.27 10.61 8.23
CA ALA A 257 -18.76 10.67 9.60
C ALA A 257 -17.72 11.30 10.55
N GLY A 258 -18.14 11.72 11.74
CA GLY A 258 -17.21 12.14 12.77
C GLY A 258 -16.27 10.99 13.18
N LEU A 259 -15.14 11.32 13.81
CA LEU A 259 -14.19 10.32 14.30
C LEU A 259 -14.89 9.32 15.24
N LEU A 260 -14.81 8.03 14.91
CA LEU A 260 -15.36 6.94 15.72
C LEU A 260 -14.47 6.67 16.94
N ARG A 261 -15.05 6.20 18.05
CA ARG A 261 -14.31 5.92 19.30
C ARG A 261 -14.04 4.44 19.45
N GLU A 262 -12.90 4.12 20.05
CA GLU A 262 -12.37 2.77 20.25
C GLU A 262 -13.27 1.84 21.09
N ASP A 263 -14.21 2.37 21.89
CA ASP A 263 -14.96 1.62 22.91
C ASP A 263 -16.23 0.90 22.42
N GLU A 264 -16.61 1.05 21.15
CA GLU A 264 -17.80 0.40 20.56
C GLU A 264 -17.43 -0.66 19.50
N TRP A 265 -16.91 -1.82 19.94
CA TRP A 265 -16.88 -3.08 19.16
C TRP A 265 -16.29 -3.01 17.71
N HIS A 266 -15.09 -2.42 17.56
CA HIS A 266 -14.25 -2.33 16.33
C HIS A 266 -14.67 -1.27 15.30
N GLN A 267 -14.25 -0.01 15.43
CA GLN A 267 -14.72 1.06 14.52
C GLN A 267 -13.69 2.11 14.08
N GLU A 268 -12.41 2.06 14.49
CA GLU A 268 -11.41 2.97 13.89
C GLU A 268 -11.07 2.56 12.45
N ARG A 269 -10.96 1.25 12.19
CA ARG A 269 -10.59 0.68 10.88
C ARG A 269 -11.61 0.97 9.78
N ASP A 270 -12.86 1.22 10.14
CA ASP A 270 -13.93 1.63 9.20
C ASP A 270 -13.62 2.98 8.54
N GLN A 271 -12.76 3.79 9.18
CA GLN A 271 -12.31 5.09 8.70
C GLN A 271 -10.90 5.03 8.13
N GLU A 272 -10.23 3.89 8.21
CA GLU A 272 -8.90 3.64 7.66
C GLU A 272 -9.02 3.00 6.27
N TRP A 273 -8.21 3.51 5.35
CA TRP A 273 -8.21 3.05 3.97
C TRP A 273 -6.80 2.78 3.52
N ASP A 274 -6.55 1.58 3.01
CA ASP A 274 -5.33 1.26 2.29
C ASP A 274 -5.40 1.86 0.89
N TYR A 275 -4.65 2.95 0.70
CA TYR A 275 -4.52 3.58 -0.60
C TYR A 275 -3.30 3.00 -1.34
N ASN A 276 -3.60 2.19 -2.35
CA ASN A 276 -2.58 1.58 -3.20
C ASN A 276 -2.47 2.32 -4.54
N ARG A 277 -1.29 2.91 -4.80
CA ARG A 277 -0.97 3.67 -6.02
C ARG A 277 -0.57 2.77 -7.20
N ASP A 278 -0.16 1.55 -6.93
CA ASP A 278 0.22 0.59 -7.98
C ASP A 278 -0.98 0.09 -8.77
N PHE A 279 -2.06 -0.17 -8.06
CA PHE A 279 -3.33 -0.65 -8.59
C PHE A 279 -4.38 0.46 -8.68
N HIS A 280 -4.08 1.64 -8.14
CA HIS A 280 -4.98 2.79 -8.03
C HIS A 280 -6.28 2.42 -7.32
N GLN A 281 -6.20 1.78 -6.16
CA GLN A 281 -7.35 1.31 -5.40
C GLN A 281 -7.33 1.93 -4.00
N VAL A 282 -8.52 2.27 -3.51
CA VAL A 282 -8.76 2.71 -2.13
C VAL A 282 -9.54 1.58 -1.48
N ARG A 283 -8.87 0.74 -0.71
CA ARG A 283 -9.43 -0.43 -0.05
C ARG A 283 -9.72 -0.10 1.41
N SER A 284 -10.86 -0.55 1.91
CA SER A 284 -11.16 -0.49 3.35
C SER A 284 -10.15 -1.35 4.11
N ASP A 285 -9.55 -0.84 5.18
CA ASP A 285 -8.54 -1.60 5.94
C ASP A 285 -9.17 -2.85 6.62
N ASP A 286 -10.44 -2.74 7.03
CA ASP A 286 -11.14 -3.79 7.78
C ASP A 286 -11.65 -4.95 6.91
N ASP A 287 -11.97 -4.69 5.64
CA ASP A 287 -12.54 -5.65 4.72
C ASP A 287 -12.05 -5.42 3.28
N ASP A 288 -11.75 -6.50 2.54
CA ASP A 288 -11.12 -6.49 1.19
C ASP A 288 -12.03 -5.92 0.06
N TYR A 289 -12.69 -4.80 0.35
CA TYR A 289 -13.62 -4.05 -0.48
C TYR A 289 -13.01 -2.70 -0.83
N CYS A 290 -13.12 -2.35 -2.10
CA CYS A 290 -12.56 -1.17 -2.70
C CYS A 290 -13.67 -0.17 -3.02
N LEU A 291 -13.33 1.12 -2.94
CA LEU A 291 -14.16 2.21 -3.42
C LEU A 291 -14.50 1.97 -4.91
N ASP A 292 -15.78 1.93 -5.27
CA ASP A 292 -16.29 1.60 -6.60
C ASP A 292 -17.34 2.62 -7.07
N ALA A 293 -17.12 3.18 -8.25
CA ALA A 293 -18.04 4.08 -8.94
C ALA A 293 -18.55 3.47 -10.26
N TYR A 294 -19.45 2.50 -10.20
CA TYR A 294 -20.05 1.86 -11.38
C TYR A 294 -20.99 2.74 -12.22
N GLN A 295 -21.29 3.95 -11.75
CA GLN A 295 -22.23 4.89 -12.38
C GLN A 295 -21.49 6.15 -12.88
N PRO A 296 -20.97 6.18 -14.13
CA PRO A 296 -20.13 7.27 -14.63
C PRO A 296 -20.92 8.52 -15.07
N TRP A 297 -21.66 9.14 -14.16
CA TRP A 297 -22.41 10.38 -14.39
C TRP A 297 -22.53 11.20 -13.10
N ASN A 298 -22.87 12.49 -13.23
CA ASN A 298 -23.10 13.38 -12.09
C ASN A 298 -24.21 12.83 -11.15
N GLY A 299 -23.85 12.59 -9.90
CA GLY A 299 -24.71 11.99 -8.88
C GLY A 299 -24.71 10.45 -8.90
N GLY A 300 -23.81 9.83 -9.67
CA GLY A 300 -23.63 8.38 -9.69
C GLY A 300 -23.15 7.85 -8.34
N HIS A 301 -23.68 6.71 -7.92
CA HIS A 301 -23.38 6.15 -6.61
C HIS A 301 -21.91 5.70 -6.51
N VAL A 302 -21.28 6.04 -5.38
CA VAL A 302 -19.97 5.50 -4.97
C VAL A 302 -20.19 4.63 -3.75
N HIS A 303 -19.63 3.43 -3.75
CA HIS A 303 -19.85 2.43 -2.70
C HIS A 303 -18.59 1.59 -2.50
N THR A 304 -18.63 0.63 -1.58
CA THR A 304 -17.58 -0.39 -1.48
C THR A 304 -18.02 -1.68 -2.16
N TRP A 305 -17.13 -2.24 -2.99
CA TRP A 305 -17.33 -3.50 -3.70
C TRP A 305 -16.07 -4.33 -3.66
N ARG A 306 -16.18 -5.66 -3.73
CA ARG A 306 -15.02 -6.57 -3.67
C ARG A 306 -13.89 -6.10 -4.58
N CYS A 307 -12.69 -5.99 -4.03
CA CYS A 307 -11.54 -5.51 -4.77
C CYS A 307 -11.22 -6.39 -5.98
N SER A 308 -10.92 -5.75 -7.11
CA SER A 308 -10.37 -6.42 -8.29
C SER A 308 -9.42 -5.49 -9.03
N HIS A 309 -8.17 -5.93 -9.20
CA HIS A 309 -7.15 -5.14 -9.90
C HIS A 309 -7.51 -4.82 -11.36
N THR A 310 -8.47 -5.54 -11.96
CA THR A 310 -8.93 -5.30 -13.34
C THR A 310 -10.24 -4.51 -13.43
N ASN A 311 -10.95 -4.30 -12.30
CA ASN A 311 -12.18 -3.54 -12.29
C ASN A 311 -11.88 -2.05 -12.53
N LYS A 312 -12.39 -1.52 -13.64
CA LYS A 312 -12.20 -0.13 -14.05
C LYS A 312 -12.90 0.87 -13.14
N ASN A 313 -13.98 0.47 -12.48
CA ASN A 313 -14.76 1.34 -11.60
C ASN A 313 -14.11 1.57 -10.23
N GLN A 314 -13.01 0.87 -9.94
CA GLN A 314 -12.27 0.95 -8.68
C GLN A 314 -10.95 1.70 -8.82
N LYS A 315 -10.81 2.50 -9.88
CA LYS A 315 -9.54 3.16 -10.22
C LYS A 315 -9.57 4.61 -9.78
N TRP A 316 -8.85 4.90 -8.70
CA TRP A 316 -8.81 6.20 -8.04
C TRP A 316 -7.39 6.71 -7.89
N GLN A 317 -7.19 8.00 -8.14
CA GLN A 317 -5.92 8.69 -7.94
C GLN A 317 -6.15 9.96 -7.12
N TYR A 318 -5.43 10.08 -6.01
CA TYR A 318 -5.41 11.30 -5.23
C TYR A 318 -4.46 12.31 -5.88
N ASP A 319 -5.01 13.45 -6.31
CA ASP A 319 -4.22 14.56 -6.86
C ASP A 319 -3.77 15.46 -5.71
N VAL A 320 -2.47 15.46 -5.44
CA VAL A 320 -1.85 16.27 -4.37
C VAL A 320 -1.96 17.77 -4.65
N TYR A 321 -2.08 18.21 -5.90
CA TYR A 321 -2.21 19.64 -6.23
C TYR A 321 -3.57 20.21 -5.90
N THR A 322 -4.61 19.42 -6.12
CA THR A 322 -6.00 19.81 -5.93
C THR A 322 -6.62 19.21 -4.68
N ASN A 323 -5.95 18.29 -3.99
CA ASN A 323 -6.49 17.50 -2.88
C ASN A 323 -7.83 16.81 -3.25
N GLN A 324 -8.00 16.41 -4.51
CA GLN A 324 -9.19 15.73 -4.99
C GLN A 324 -8.88 14.25 -5.22
N LEU A 325 -9.85 13.37 -4.95
CA LEU A 325 -9.75 11.96 -5.33
C LEU A 325 -10.40 11.78 -6.70
N HIS A 326 -9.58 11.75 -7.74
CA HIS A 326 -10.00 11.60 -9.14
C HIS A 326 -10.29 10.15 -9.48
N HIS A 327 -11.28 9.94 -10.33
CA HIS A 327 -11.51 8.64 -10.94
C HIS A 327 -10.73 8.52 -12.26
N LEU A 328 -9.96 7.44 -12.43
CA LEU A 328 -9.00 7.30 -13.53
C LEU A 328 -9.58 6.77 -14.85
N THR A 329 -10.69 6.04 -14.81
CA THR A 329 -11.30 5.50 -16.05
C THR A 329 -12.48 6.35 -16.49
N HIS A 330 -13.31 6.78 -15.55
CA HIS A 330 -14.30 7.85 -15.72
C HIS A 330 -13.64 9.23 -15.69
N ASN A 331 -12.92 9.56 -16.76
CA ASN A 331 -12.16 10.80 -16.87
C ASN A 331 -13.00 12.05 -16.58
N GLY A 332 -12.48 12.95 -15.74
CA GLY A 332 -13.12 14.21 -15.38
C GLY A 332 -14.06 14.13 -14.18
N TYR A 333 -14.21 12.95 -13.56
CA TYR A 333 -14.99 12.76 -12.36
C TYR A 333 -14.13 12.62 -11.10
N CYS A 334 -14.64 13.14 -9.99
CA CYS A 334 -14.04 13.14 -8.66
C CYS A 334 -15.04 12.57 -7.64
N LEU A 335 -14.52 12.09 -6.51
CA LEU A 335 -15.34 11.86 -5.33
C LEU A 335 -15.88 13.20 -4.80
N ASP A 336 -17.17 13.28 -4.57
CA ASP A 336 -17.86 14.46 -4.07
C ASP A 336 -18.74 14.06 -2.88
N MET A 337 -18.75 14.87 -1.83
CA MET A 337 -19.54 14.60 -0.62
C MET A 337 -21.05 14.86 -0.77
N ASN A 338 -21.49 15.38 -1.92
CA ASN A 338 -22.82 15.89 -2.22
C ASN A 338 -23.19 17.16 -1.43
N ASP A 339 -23.01 17.13 -0.10
CA ASP A 339 -23.29 18.24 0.80
C ASP A 339 -22.44 18.15 2.09
N GLU A 340 -22.52 19.19 2.92
CA GLU A 340 -21.73 19.32 4.15
C GLU A 340 -22.06 18.27 5.24
N THR A 341 -23.16 17.52 5.13
CA THR A 341 -23.47 16.43 6.07
C THR A 341 -22.62 15.19 5.81
N GLY A 342 -22.09 15.02 4.59
CA GLY A 342 -21.30 13.86 4.21
C GLY A 342 -22.07 12.55 4.05
N ALA A 343 -23.41 12.59 4.15
CA ALA A 343 -24.22 11.38 4.22
C ALA A 343 -24.29 10.57 2.91
N ARG A 344 -23.98 11.18 1.75
CA ARG A 344 -24.19 10.57 0.44
C ARG A 344 -23.07 10.91 -0.55
N PRO A 345 -21.83 10.43 -0.33
CA PRO A 345 -20.77 10.62 -1.29
C PRO A 345 -21.17 10.03 -2.65
N HIS A 346 -20.81 10.73 -3.71
CA HIS A 346 -21.15 10.34 -5.07
C HIS A 346 -20.04 10.71 -6.04
N LEU A 347 -20.22 10.31 -7.29
CA LEU A 347 -19.37 10.71 -8.39
C LEU A 347 -19.90 12.02 -9.00
N TRP A 348 -19.03 13.02 -9.17
CA TRP A 348 -19.38 14.30 -9.79
C TRP A 348 -18.21 14.84 -10.61
N GLU A 349 -18.51 15.65 -11.63
CA GLU A 349 -17.48 16.33 -12.40
C GLU A 349 -16.54 17.12 -11.49
N CYS A 350 -15.23 16.96 -11.69
CA CYS A 350 -14.22 17.63 -10.88
C CYS A 350 -14.36 19.14 -10.98
N HIS A 351 -14.43 19.80 -9.84
CA HIS A 351 -14.51 21.24 -9.70
C HIS A 351 -13.12 21.84 -9.65
N PRO A 352 -12.83 22.92 -10.41
CA PRO A 352 -11.56 23.62 -10.28
C PRO A 352 -11.50 24.37 -8.94
N PRO A 353 -10.30 24.69 -8.41
CA PRO A 353 -10.15 25.38 -7.12
C PRO A 353 -10.91 26.71 -6.96
N THR A 354 -11.31 27.34 -8.06
CA THR A 354 -12.07 28.59 -8.09
C THR A 354 -13.59 28.41 -7.97
N HIS A 355 -14.08 27.18 -8.03
CA HIS A 355 -15.51 26.87 -8.02
C HIS A 355 -16.07 26.82 -6.59
N ASN A 356 -17.29 27.32 -6.39
CA ASN A 356 -17.90 27.39 -5.04
C ASN A 356 -18.07 26.02 -4.37
N PHE A 357 -18.27 24.97 -5.16
CA PHE A 357 -18.44 23.59 -4.66
C PHE A 357 -17.13 22.79 -4.66
N TYR A 358 -15.99 23.37 -5.04
CA TYR A 358 -14.68 22.70 -4.97
C TYR A 358 -14.39 22.16 -3.57
N SER A 359 -14.81 22.89 -2.53
CA SER A 359 -14.60 22.42 -1.16
C SER A 359 -15.22 21.05 -0.92
N LEU A 360 -16.35 20.67 -1.53
CA LEU A 360 -17.02 19.37 -1.34
C LEU A 360 -16.27 18.18 -1.97
N GLN A 361 -15.25 18.46 -2.78
CA GLN A 361 -14.40 17.45 -3.44
C GLN A 361 -12.96 17.48 -2.91
N LYS A 362 -12.69 18.31 -1.89
CA LYS A 362 -11.36 18.50 -1.31
C LYS A 362 -11.21 17.66 -0.04
N PHE A 363 -10.22 16.78 0.00
CA PHE A 363 -9.93 15.90 1.13
C PHE A 363 -8.49 16.04 1.56
N ASP A 364 -8.25 16.16 2.86
CA ASP A 364 -6.91 16.03 3.43
C ASP A 364 -6.62 14.54 3.61
N LEU A 365 -5.51 14.08 3.04
CA LEU A 365 -5.00 12.71 3.18
C LEU A 365 -3.85 12.71 4.20
N PHE A 366 -3.93 11.87 5.21
CA PHE A 366 -2.85 11.66 6.18
C PHE A 366 -2.77 10.20 6.59
N GLN A 367 -1.55 9.73 6.87
CA GLN A 367 -1.32 8.37 7.32
C GLN A 367 -1.80 8.17 8.76
N THR A 368 -2.36 6.99 9.04
CA THR A 368 -2.88 6.65 10.38
C THR A 368 -1.78 6.20 11.32
N THR A 369 -0.70 5.63 10.79
CA THR A 369 0.49 5.24 11.53
C THR A 369 1.75 5.72 10.82
N SER A 370 2.66 6.36 11.57
CA SER A 370 4.05 6.45 11.14
C SER A 370 4.62 5.04 11.26
N THR A 371 4.85 4.36 10.14
CA THR A 371 5.23 2.94 10.09
C THR A 371 6.61 2.61 10.68
N PHE A 372 7.11 3.36 11.66
CA PHE A 372 8.45 3.14 12.22
C PHE A 372 8.64 3.30 13.73
N ASP A 373 7.59 3.46 14.54
CA ASP A 373 7.73 3.40 16.02
C ASP A 373 7.97 1.96 16.56
#